data_AF-F9PRU7-F1
#
_entry.id   AF-F9PRU7-F1
#
_cell.length_a   1.000
_cell.length_b   1.000
_cell.length_c   1.000
_cell.angle_alpha   90.00
_cell.angle_beta   90.00
_cell.angle_gamma   90.00
#
_symmetry.space_group_name_H-M   'P 1'
#
loop_
_entity.id
_entity.type
_entity.pdbx_description
1 polymer ?
#
loop_
_entity_poly.entity_id
_entity_poly.type
_entity_poly.pdbx_seq_one_letter_code
_entity_poly.pdbx_strand_id
1 'polypeptide(L)'
;MEVKIDRVAFSLFGIDIMWYAIIICFGIMAGLFVATKNSKLRNIKEDEISNLLLFALPISVIGARIYYVVFEWENYKGNFLSMINIREGGLAIYGAVIAAIIVVYFLVNIEKLILEI
;
A
#
# COMPACT_ATOMS: atom_id res chain seq x y z
N MET A 1 2.65 13.25 -34.84
CA MET A 1 3.83 12.57 -34.27
C MET A 1 3.40 12.05 -32.91
N GLU A 2 3.11 10.75 -32.79
CA GLU A 2 2.66 10.16 -31.51
C GLU A 2 3.87 9.84 -30.64
N VAL A 3 4.00 10.51 -29.50
CA VAL A 3 5.01 10.18 -28.50
C VAL A 3 4.54 8.93 -27.76
N LYS A 4 5.03 7.76 -28.17
CA LYS A 4 4.83 6.51 -27.42
C LYS A 4 5.78 6.48 -26.23
N ILE A 5 5.27 6.81 -25.05
CA ILE A 5 6.00 6.64 -23.79
C ILE A 5 5.91 5.17 -23.39
N ASP A 6 7.07 4.55 -23.14
CA ASP A 6 7.14 3.19 -22.61
C ASP A 6 6.59 3.15 -21.17
N ARG A 7 5.99 2.02 -20.80
CA ARG A 7 5.52 1.77 -19.42
C ARG A 7 6.70 1.56 -18.47
N VAL A 8 7.82 1.04 -18.98
CA VAL A 8 9.06 0.85 -18.22
C VAL A 8 9.79 2.19 -18.09
N ALA A 9 10.13 2.56 -16.87
CA ALA A 9 10.96 3.73 -16.60
C ALA A 9 12.44 3.39 -16.78
N PHE A 10 12.90 2.32 -16.13
CA PHE A 10 14.25 1.77 -16.28
C PHE A 10 14.28 0.32 -15.77
N SER A 11 15.28 -0.45 -16.21
CA SER A 11 15.50 -1.81 -15.75
C SER A 11 16.75 -1.86 -14.86
N LEU A 12 16.64 -2.54 -13.72
CA LEU A 12 17.73 -2.70 -12.77
C LEU A 12 17.95 -4.19 -12.50
N PHE A 13 19.14 -4.70 -12.81
CA PHE A 13 19.49 -6.13 -12.64
C PHE A 13 18.47 -7.11 -13.26
N GLY A 14 17.85 -6.75 -14.38
CA GLY A 14 16.82 -7.57 -15.04
C GLY A 14 15.41 -7.46 -14.43
N ILE A 15 15.18 -6.49 -13.53
CA ILE A 15 13.87 -6.14 -12.99
C ILE A 15 13.42 -4.81 -13.58
N ASP A 16 12.27 -4.81 -14.25
CA ASP A 16 11.72 -3.61 -14.86
C ASP A 16 10.96 -2.77 -13.82
N ILE A 17 11.39 -1.53 -13.62
CA ILE A 17 10.71 -0.55 -12.78
C ILE A 17 9.72 0.23 -13.66
N MET A 18 8.44 0.15 -13.32
CA MET A 18 7.36 0.79 -14.06
C MET A 18 7.15 2.24 -13.62
N TRP A 19 6.73 3.11 -14.53
CA TRP A 19 6.39 4.51 -14.20
C TRP A 19 5.32 4.64 -13.12
N TYR A 20 4.30 3.77 -13.14
CA TYR A 20 3.24 3.82 -12.12
C TYR A 20 3.79 3.57 -10.70
N ALA A 21 4.82 2.73 -10.56
CA ALA A 21 5.41 2.43 -9.26
C ALA A 21 6.13 3.66 -8.68
N ILE A 22 6.81 4.42 -9.54
CA ILE A 22 7.48 5.68 -9.17
C ILE A 22 6.45 6.71 -8.69
N ILE A 23 5.36 6.87 -9.45
CA ILE A 23 4.29 7.81 -9.12
C ILE A 23 3.61 7.44 -7.79
N ILE A 24 3.35 6.15 -7.56
CA ILE A 24 2.77 5.67 -6.29
C ILE A 24 3.73 5.91 -5.12
N CYS A 25 5.02 5.57 -5.25
CA CYS A 25 6.01 5.82 -4.21
C CYS A 25 6.11 7.31 -3.88
N PHE A 26 6.10 8.17 -4.89
CA PHE A 26 6.08 9.61 -4.70
C PHE A 26 4.83 10.07 -3.95
N GLY A 27 3.66 9.54 -4.30
CA GLY A 27 2.40 9.81 -3.58
C GLY A 27 2.46 9.40 -2.10
N ILE A 28 3.04 8.23 -1.81
CA ILE A 28 3.24 7.75 -0.44
C ILE A 28 4.18 8.70 0.33
N MET A 29 5.31 9.09 -0.26
CA MET A 29 6.27 10.01 0.35
C MET A 29 5.66 11.39 0.61
N ALA A 30 4.89 11.92 -0.35
CA ALA A 30 4.18 13.18 -0.19
C ALA A 30 3.12 13.09 0.92
N GLY A 31 2.37 11.99 0.98
CA GLY A 31 1.41 11.72 2.04
C GLY A 31 2.06 11.66 3.43
N LEU A 32 3.19 10.93 3.55
CA LEU A 32 3.98 10.87 4.78
C LEU A 32 4.45 12.27 5.20
N PHE A 33 5.02 13.04 4.28
CA PHE A 33 5.49 14.40 4.56
C PHE A 33 4.38 15.30 5.11
N VAL A 34 3.20 15.26 4.48
CA VAL A 34 2.03 16.02 4.94
C VAL A 34 1.56 15.51 6.30
N ALA A 35 1.50 14.19 6.53
CA ALA A 35 1.09 13.60 7.80
C ALA A 35 2.03 14.01 8.94
N THR A 36 3.34 13.93 8.75
CA THR A 36 4.35 14.35 9.74
C THR A 36 4.30 15.86 10.00
N LYS A 37 4.05 16.68 8.97
CA LYS A 37 3.87 18.13 9.19
C LYS A 37 2.63 18.45 10.03
N ASN A 38 1.54 17.71 9.80
CA ASN A 38 0.30 17.87 10.57
C ASN A 38 0.40 17.26 11.98
N SER A 39 1.23 16.23 12.19
CA SER A 39 1.40 15.60 13.51
C SER A 39 1.92 16.60 14.56
N LYS A 40 2.82 17.51 14.14
CA LYS A 40 3.32 18.63 14.96
C LYS A 40 2.23 19.55 15.48
N LEU A 41 1.17 19.75 14.69
CA LEU A 41 0.02 20.59 15.09
C LEU A 41 -0.89 19.89 16.10
N ARG A 42 -0.80 18.57 16.21
CA ARG A 42 -1.69 17.72 17.03
C ARG A 42 -0.98 17.03 18.20
N ASN A 43 0.27 17.41 18.50
CA ASN A 43 1.14 16.77 19.50
C ASN A 43 1.31 15.25 19.31
N ILE A 44 1.22 14.78 18.06
CA ILE A 44 1.45 13.38 17.69
C ILE A 44 2.94 13.23 17.35
N LYS A 45 3.60 12.23 17.93
CA LYS A 45 5.03 11.97 17.68
C LYS A 45 5.24 11.57 16.22
N GLU A 46 6.32 12.03 15.61
CA GLU A 46 6.66 11.66 14.23
C GLU A 46 6.86 10.13 14.08
N ASP A 47 7.31 9.47 15.15
CA ASP A 47 7.48 8.02 15.23
C ASP A 47 6.16 7.26 15.11
N GLU A 48 5.05 7.81 15.62
CA GLU A 48 3.72 7.20 15.52
C GLU A 48 3.24 7.19 14.07
N ILE A 49 3.47 8.27 13.33
CA ILE A 49 3.15 8.35 11.89
C ILE A 49 3.98 7.34 11.10
N SER A 50 5.26 7.21 11.43
CA SER A 50 6.18 6.27 10.76
C SER A 50 5.80 4.82 11.06
N ASN A 51 5.44 4.51 12.31
CA ASN A 51 4.93 3.20 12.71
C ASN A 51 3.63 2.85 11.97
N LEU A 52 2.70 3.81 11.89
CA LEU A 52 1.45 3.64 11.16
C LEU A 52 1.72 3.24 9.70
N LEU A 53 2.64 3.94 9.04
CA LEU A 53 3.02 3.64 7.66
C LEU A 53 3.69 2.26 7.51
N LEU A 54 4.57 1.91 8.46
CA LEU A 54 5.29 0.63 8.48
C LEU A 54 4.33 -0.57 8.53
N PHE A 55 3.21 -0.45 9.26
CA PHE A 55 2.18 -1.48 9.31
C PHE A 55 1.16 -1.36 8.17
N ALA A 56 0.75 -0.15 7.81
CA ALA A 56 -0.27 0.07 6.79
C ALA A 56 0.20 -0.40 5.40
N LEU A 57 1.44 -0.11 5.00
CA LEU A 57 1.93 -0.45 3.64
C LEU A 57 1.92 -1.96 3.36
N PRO A 58 2.52 -2.84 4.19
CA PRO A 58 2.49 -4.28 3.94
C PRO A 58 1.06 -4.85 3.95
N ILE A 59 0.23 -4.40 4.90
CA ILE A 59 -1.14 -4.88 5.02
C ILE A 59 -2.00 -4.41 3.84
N SER A 60 -1.76 -3.21 3.32
CA SER A 60 -2.38 -2.72 2.08
C SER A 60 -2.03 -3.60 0.88
N VAL A 61 -0.78 -4.04 0.74
CA VAL A 61 -0.40 -4.95 -0.37
C VAL A 61 -1.14 -6.28 -0.25
N ILE A 62 -1.26 -6.81 0.96
CA ILE A 62 -2.03 -8.04 1.23
C ILE A 62 -3.52 -7.82 0.90
N GLY A 63 -4.11 -6.72 1.36
CA GLY A 63 -5.49 -6.36 1.09
C GLY A 63 -5.78 -6.17 -0.40
N ALA A 64 -4.87 -5.55 -1.14
CA ALA A 64 -4.96 -5.42 -2.59
C ALA A 64 -4.99 -6.78 -3.29
N ARG A 65 -4.19 -7.74 -2.80
CA ARG A 65 -4.17 -9.09 -3.37
C ARG A 65 -5.45 -9.85 -3.05
N ILE A 66 -5.88 -9.84 -1.80
CA ILE A 66 -7.12 -10.51 -1.37
C ILE A 66 -8.30 -9.97 -2.17
N TYR A 67 -8.43 -8.64 -2.27
CA TYR A 67 -9.52 -8.03 -3.03
C TYR A 67 -9.50 -8.43 -4.50
N TYR A 68 -8.32 -8.46 -5.14
CA TYR A 68 -8.18 -8.88 -6.53
C TYR A 68 -8.61 -10.34 -6.72
N VAL A 69 -8.16 -11.25 -5.86
CA VAL A 69 -8.51 -12.67 -5.92
C VAL A 69 -10.00 -12.91 -5.70
N VAL A 70 -10.63 -12.16 -4.79
CA VAL A 70 -12.08 -12.24 -4.55
C VAL A 70 -12.86 -11.71 -5.76
N PHE A 71 -12.39 -10.65 -6.41
CA PHE A 71 -13.04 -10.10 -7.59
C PHE A 71 -12.90 -11.02 -8.81
N GLU A 72 -11.71 -11.59 -9.00
CA GLU A 72 -11.37 -12.50 -10.10
C GLU A 72 -11.54 -13.97 -9.70
N TRP A 73 -12.45 -14.28 -8.78
CA TRP A 73 -12.54 -15.60 -8.13
C TRP A 73 -12.64 -16.78 -9.11
N GLU A 74 -13.39 -16.63 -10.20
CA GLU A 74 -13.53 -17.66 -11.23
C GLU A 74 -12.19 -18.00 -11.91
N ASN A 75 -11.28 -17.03 -12.05
CA ASN A 75 -9.95 -17.22 -12.64
C ASN A 75 -8.97 -17.92 -11.68
N TYR A 76 -9.27 -17.98 -10.39
CA TYR A 76 -8.41 -18.57 -9.36
C TYR A 76 -8.95 -19.87 -8.76
N LYS A 77 -10.21 -20.25 -9.02
CA LYS A 77 -10.79 -21.53 -8.57
C LYS A 77 -9.93 -22.72 -9.04
N GLY A 78 -9.23 -23.35 -8.11
CA GLY A 78 -8.43 -24.57 -8.34
C GLY A 78 -6.91 -24.40 -8.25
N ASN A 79 -6.39 -23.18 -8.09
CA ASN A 79 -4.95 -22.97 -7.90
C ASN A 79 -4.66 -21.97 -6.77
N PHE A 80 -4.47 -22.49 -5.55
CA PHE A 80 -4.17 -21.67 -4.38
C PHE A 80 -2.79 -20.99 -4.46
N LEU A 81 -1.82 -21.62 -5.14
CA LEU A 81 -0.48 -21.05 -5.29
C LEU A 81 -0.49 -19.77 -6.14
N SER A 82 -1.33 -19.71 -7.17
CA SER A 82 -1.46 -18.51 -7.99
C SER A 82 -2.13 -17.37 -7.23
N MET A 83 -3.02 -17.64 -6.26
CA MET A 83 -3.64 -16.60 -5.43
C MET A 83 -2.62 -15.83 -4.58
N ILE A 84 -1.54 -16.47 -4.13
CA ILE A 84 -0.50 -15.84 -3.30
C ILE A 84 0.58 -15.15 -4.16
N ASN A 85 0.72 -15.56 -5.42
CA ASN A 85 1.77 -15.02 -6.29
C ASN A 85 1.50 -13.56 -6.68
N ILE A 86 2.12 -12.63 -5.94
CA ILE A 86 2.05 -11.18 -6.19
C ILE A 86 2.91 -10.72 -7.38
N ARG A 87 3.81 -11.57 -7.90
CA ARG A 87 4.76 -11.19 -8.96
C ARG A 87 4.15 -11.24 -10.36
N GLU A 88 3.10 -12.02 -10.55
CA GLU A 88 2.31 -12.08 -11.80
C GLU A 88 1.44 -10.84 -12.01
N GLY A 89 1.47 -9.89 -11.06
CA GLY A 89 0.55 -8.75 -11.03
C GLY A 89 -0.78 -9.10 -10.36
N GLY A 90 -1.84 -8.36 -10.67
CA GLY A 90 -3.16 -8.55 -10.07
C GLY A 90 -3.27 -8.01 -8.65
N LEU A 91 -3.01 -6.71 -8.50
CA LEU A 91 -3.23 -5.97 -7.25
C LEU A 91 -4.31 -4.93 -7.49
N ALA A 92 -5.41 -5.02 -6.76
CA ALA A 92 -6.49 -4.05 -6.84
C ALA A 92 -6.28 -2.92 -5.82
N ILE A 93 -6.18 -1.67 -6.30
CA ILE A 93 -5.95 -0.50 -5.42
C ILE A 93 -7.06 -0.32 -4.37
N TYR A 94 -8.30 -0.68 -4.72
CA TYR A 94 -9.43 -0.64 -3.79
C TYR A 94 -9.17 -1.48 -2.53
N GLY A 95 -8.61 -2.68 -2.69
CA GLY A 95 -8.24 -3.54 -1.57
C GLY A 95 -7.13 -2.94 -0.69
N ALA A 96 -6.14 -2.28 -1.31
CA ALA A 96 -5.08 -1.59 -0.57
C ALA A 96 -5.62 -0.44 0.29
N VAL A 97 -6.53 0.37 -0.27
CA VAL A 97 -7.13 1.51 0.44
C VAL A 97 -8.01 1.05 1.59
N ILE A 98 -8.87 0.04 1.36
CA ILE A 98 -9.74 -0.52 2.41
C ILE A 98 -8.89 -1.08 3.56
N ALA A 99 -7.86 -1.87 3.23
CA ALA A 99 -6.97 -2.43 4.24
C ALA A 99 -6.17 -1.35 4.99
N ALA A 100 -5.70 -0.30 4.31
CA ALA A 100 -5.04 0.83 4.97
C ALA A 100 -5.93 1.47 6.03
N ILE A 101 -7.19 1.78 5.67
CA ILE A 101 -8.15 2.41 6.57
C ILE A 101 -8.41 1.54 7.79
N ILE A 102 -8.60 0.24 7.58
CA ILE A 102 -8.81 -0.74 8.66
C ILE A 102 -7.61 -0.73 9.63
N VAL A 103 -6.38 -0.81 9.10
CA VAL A 103 -5.17 -0.81 9.93
C VAL A 103 -5.04 0.46 10.75
N VAL A 104 -5.24 1.62 10.11
CA VAL A 104 -5.16 2.92 10.80
C VAL A 104 -6.21 2.99 11.91
N TYR A 105 -7.44 2.56 11.65
CA TYR A 105 -8.50 2.52 12.66
C TYR A 105 -8.10 1.66 13.87
N PHE A 106 -7.58 0.45 13.64
CA PHE A 106 -7.19 -0.45 14.73
C PHE A 106 -5.96 0.04 15.51
N LEU A 107 -4.91 0.52 14.83
CA LEU A 107 -3.70 1.00 15.49
C LEU A 107 -3.98 2.19 16.41
N VAL A 108 -4.77 3.15 15.93
CA VAL A 108 -5.16 4.33 16.74
C VAL A 108 -5.95 3.91 17.99
N ASN A 109 -6.81 2.90 17.88
CA ASN A 109 -7.59 2.42 19.02
C ASN A 109 -6.74 1.63 20.03
N ILE A 110 -5.75 0.87 19.56
CA ILE A 110 -4.80 0.16 20.43
C ILE A 110 -3.93 1.17 21.21
N GLU A 111 -3.41 2.19 20.54
CA GLU A 111 -2.59 3.23 21.19
C GLU A 111 -3.38 4.00 22.25
N LYS A 112 -4.64 4.36 21.96
CA LYS A 112 -5.53 4.96 22.96
C LYS A 112 -5.76 4.06 24.18
N LEU A 113 -5.99 2.76 23.94
CA LEU A 113 -6.24 1.79 25.01
C LEU A 113 -5.01 1.60 25.93
N ILE A 114 -3.80 1.69 25.38
CA ILE A 114 -2.56 1.57 26.15
C ILE A 114 -2.27 2.85 26.96
N LEU A 115 -2.65 4.03 26.46
CA LEU A 115 -2.44 5.31 27.13
C LEU A 115 -3.48 5.63 28.22
N GLU A 116 -4.62 4.93 28.24
CA GLU A 116 -5.68 5.07 29.27
C GLU A 116 -5.48 4.14 30.50
N ILE A 117 -4.51 3.21 30.46
CA ILE A 117 -4.13 2.31 31.57
C ILE A 117 -2.89 2.84 32.27
#